data_AF-A0A7L3VKM7-F1
#
_entry.id   AF-A0A7L3VKM7-F1
#
_cell.length_a   1.000
_cell.length_b   1.000
_cell.length_c   1.000
_cell.angle_alpha   90.00
_cell.angle_beta   90.00
_cell.angle_gamma   90.00
#
_symmetry.space_group_name_H-M   'P 1'
#
loop_
_entity.id
_entity.type
_entity.pdbx_description
1 polymer ?
#
loop_
_entity_poly.entity_id
_entity_poly.type
_entity_poly.pdbx_seq_one_letter_code
_entity_poly.pdbx_strand_id
1 'polypeptide(L)'
;MGCNRNCGLLTGAIIGGVLAIFGGVLIPLGDNLIGKAVKKEAVIVNGTAAFQNWLVPGSSVYREFWIFHVLNPSEVIEEGAQPKLEQRGPYTYRVRYLPKENVTEGENGTITYMLPNIATFEPDLSVGTENDTLTILNLAVVAVPSVYPSGIMQSLINSWVKKSNAAILQNRTVNEILWGYVDPFLDSIPFPGVKSFVGVFYPYNGTTDGPYSVYTGTEDITKTAIIESYKNQRTLSYWKGHCDMVNGTDGASFPPFVKKDQVLRFFSSDICRSIYGVFHSEQVVKGITLNRFVVPREAFAAPTEVPDNYCFCTDKEISENCTLAGVLDISACKAKRPVYISLPHFLHASESILNNVEGLSPNEKEHETYLDIEPVTGFTLRFAKRLQVNLLVRPSSRIEPLKKVKKPYVFPILWLNESAVIGDEKAEMFRAKISGKLQMLSMLQMALIIGGSVLFLAFLGSYFICRSKKLK
;
A
#
# COMPACT_ATOMS: atom_id res chain seq x y z
N MET A 1 73.07 -1.58 -17.03
CA MET A 1 71.66 -1.77 -16.65
C MET A 1 70.86 -0.58 -17.17
N GLY A 2 70.20 -0.70 -18.33
CA GLY A 2 69.41 0.39 -18.89
C GLY A 2 68.07 -0.19 -19.36
N CYS A 3 67.01 0.03 -18.59
CA CYS A 3 65.67 -0.37 -19.02
C CYS A 3 65.32 0.45 -20.27
N ASN A 4 65.18 -0.21 -21.42
CA ASN A 4 64.89 0.41 -22.70
C ASN A 4 63.55 1.16 -22.57
N ARG A 5 63.52 2.48 -22.80
CA ARG A 5 62.33 3.35 -22.57
C ARG A 5 61.05 2.79 -23.19
N ASN A 6 61.17 2.16 -24.35
CA ASN A 6 60.06 1.49 -25.04
C ASN A 6 59.52 0.26 -24.29
N CYS A 7 60.38 -0.46 -23.57
CA CYS A 7 60.01 -1.58 -22.71
C CYS A 7 59.18 -1.07 -21.53
N GLY A 8 59.60 0.02 -20.87
CA GLY A 8 58.83 0.64 -19.79
C GLY A 8 57.44 1.12 -20.22
N LEU A 9 57.32 1.74 -21.41
CA LEU A 9 56.04 2.18 -21.95
C LEU A 9 55.12 1.00 -22.29
N LEU A 10 55.66 -0.08 -22.85
CA LEU A 10 54.88 -1.29 -23.14
C LEU A 10 54.43 -2.00 -21.86
N THR A 11 55.29 -2.08 -20.84
CA THR A 11 54.95 -2.63 -19.52
C THR A 11 53.82 -1.82 -18.87
N GLY A 12 53.87 -0.49 -18.94
CA GLY A 12 52.79 0.37 -18.44
C GLY A 12 51.46 0.14 -19.15
N ALA A 13 51.47 -0.05 -20.47
CA ALA A 13 50.28 -0.41 -21.23
C ALA A 13 49.74 -1.79 -20.81
N ILE A 14 50.60 -2.81 -20.68
CA ILE A 14 50.20 -4.15 -20.22
C ILE A 14 49.55 -4.09 -18.84
N ILE A 15 50.15 -3.37 -17.90
CA ILE A 15 49.59 -3.18 -16.54
C ILE A 15 48.21 -2.53 -16.62
N GLY A 16 48.04 -1.46 -17.41
CA GLY A 16 46.75 -0.82 -17.60
C GLY A 16 45.70 -1.77 -18.19
N GLY A 17 46.08 -2.55 -19.20
CA GLY A 17 45.21 -3.54 -19.83
C GLY A 17 44.78 -4.65 -18.86
N VAL A 18 45.71 -5.17 -18.06
CA VAL A 18 45.42 -6.18 -17.02
C VAL A 18 44.48 -5.63 -15.96
N LEU A 19 44.67 -4.38 -15.50
CA LEU A 19 43.78 -3.74 -14.52
C LEU A 19 42.36 -3.57 -15.08
N ALA A 20 42.21 -3.17 -16.35
CA ALA A 20 40.92 -3.03 -16.98
C ALA A 20 40.20 -4.39 -17.15
N ILE A 21 40.93 -5.43 -17.58
CA ILE A 21 40.42 -6.80 -17.68
C ILE A 21 40.01 -7.31 -16.30
N PHE A 22 40.83 -7.10 -15.28
CA PHE A 22 40.53 -7.51 -13.91
C PHE A 22 39.27 -6.80 -13.37
N GLY A 23 39.15 -5.48 -13.61
CA GLY A 23 37.93 -4.73 -13.30
C GLY A 23 36.69 -5.30 -14.01
N GLY A 24 36.81 -5.68 -15.28
CA GLY A 24 35.74 -6.34 -16.03
C GLY A 24 35.36 -7.72 -15.49
N VAL A 25 36.33 -8.55 -15.12
CA VAL A 25 36.10 -9.89 -14.51
C VAL A 25 35.48 -9.78 -13.11
N LEU A 26 35.77 -8.70 -12.37
CA LEU A 26 35.15 -8.43 -11.08
C LEU A 26 33.66 -8.10 -11.18
N ILE A 27 33.12 -7.72 -12.34
CA ILE A 27 31.68 -7.46 -12.52
C ILE A 27 30.87 -8.74 -12.28
N PRO A 28 31.02 -9.82 -13.07
CA PRO A 28 30.23 -11.04 -12.87
C PRO A 28 30.56 -11.73 -11.53
N LEU A 29 31.79 -11.58 -11.01
CA LEU A 29 32.14 -12.08 -9.68
C LEU A 29 31.44 -11.30 -8.57
N GLY A 30 31.40 -9.97 -8.68
CA GLY A 30 30.68 -9.08 -7.77
C GLY A 30 29.20 -9.43 -7.75
N ASP A 31 28.56 -9.48 -8.92
CA ASP A 31 27.14 -9.83 -9.04
C ASP A 31 26.80 -11.19 -8.42
N ASN A 32 27.68 -12.19 -8.60
CA ASN A 32 27.50 -13.50 -7.97
C ASN A 32 27.65 -13.45 -6.44
N LEU A 33 28.62 -12.68 -5.92
CA LEU A 33 28.79 -12.49 -4.48
C LEU A 33 27.61 -11.75 -3.84
N ILE A 34 27.10 -10.72 -4.53
CA ILE A 34 25.91 -9.98 -4.13
C ILE A 34 24.69 -10.91 -4.15
N GLY A 35 24.50 -11.65 -5.23
CA GLY A 35 23.47 -12.68 -5.36
C GLY A 35 23.49 -13.67 -4.19
N LYS A 36 24.67 -14.19 -3.82
CA LYS A 36 24.83 -15.11 -2.68
C LYS A 36 24.54 -14.45 -1.33
N ALA A 37 24.99 -13.21 -1.13
CA ALA A 37 24.74 -12.47 0.11
C ALA A 37 23.25 -12.17 0.29
N VAL A 38 22.58 -11.71 -0.78
CA VAL A 38 21.14 -11.48 -0.80
C VAL A 38 20.38 -12.78 -0.57
N LYS A 39 20.72 -13.87 -1.26
CA LYS A 39 20.13 -15.20 -1.01
C LYS A 39 20.30 -15.69 0.42
N LYS A 40 21.32 -15.23 1.15
CA LYS A 40 21.53 -15.60 2.56
C LYS A 40 20.73 -14.74 3.53
N GLU A 41 20.62 -13.44 3.27
CA GLU A 41 20.04 -12.47 4.21
C GLU A 41 18.57 -12.11 3.93
N ALA A 42 18.11 -12.28 2.69
CA ALA A 42 16.76 -11.89 2.24
C ALA A 42 15.71 -13.01 2.40
N VAL A 43 16.12 -14.23 2.76
CA VAL A 43 15.21 -15.38 2.95
C VAL A 43 14.50 -15.26 4.30
N ILE A 44 13.20 -15.58 4.35
CA ILE A 44 12.37 -15.52 5.57
C ILE A 44 12.57 -16.81 6.38
N VAL A 45 13.74 -16.94 7.01
CA VAL A 45 14.09 -18.06 7.91
C VAL A 45 14.67 -17.51 9.20
N ASN A 46 14.39 -18.19 10.32
CA ASN A 46 14.86 -17.78 11.64
C ASN A 46 16.38 -17.53 11.65
N GLY A 47 16.80 -16.41 12.24
CA GLY A 47 18.20 -15.95 12.29
C GLY A 47 18.65 -15.02 11.15
N THR A 48 17.85 -14.84 10.10
CA THR A 48 18.14 -13.89 9.01
C THR A 48 17.66 -12.46 9.34
N ALA A 49 18.24 -11.45 8.68
CA ALA A 49 17.77 -10.07 8.79
C ALA A 49 16.34 -9.90 8.24
N ALA A 50 16.01 -10.59 7.14
CA ALA A 50 14.66 -10.59 6.58
C ALA A 50 13.62 -11.13 7.56
N PHE A 51 13.88 -12.26 8.23
CA PHE A 51 12.92 -12.84 9.18
C PHE A 51 12.64 -11.91 10.36
N GLN A 52 13.67 -11.26 10.92
CA GLN A 52 13.48 -10.33 12.05
C GLN A 52 12.61 -9.12 11.66
N ASN A 53 12.88 -8.51 10.49
CA ASN A 53 12.08 -7.40 9.97
C ASN A 53 10.69 -7.84 9.49
N TRP A 54 10.56 -9.08 9.03
CA TRP A 54 9.28 -9.67 8.62
C TRP A 54 8.41 -9.93 9.85
N LEU A 55 8.97 -10.46 10.94
CA LEU A 55 8.22 -10.80 12.15
C LEU A 55 7.62 -9.56 12.81
N VAL A 56 8.44 -8.52 13.00
CA VAL A 56 8.02 -7.19 13.48
C VAL A 56 8.70 -6.14 12.60
N PRO A 57 7.95 -5.19 12.02
CA PRO A 57 8.55 -4.08 11.29
C PRO A 57 9.57 -3.34 12.16
N GLY A 58 10.79 -3.15 11.66
CA GLY A 58 11.82 -2.36 12.36
C GLY A 58 11.53 -0.86 12.43
N SER A 59 10.39 -0.42 11.90
CA SER A 59 9.95 0.98 11.84
C SER A 59 8.61 1.13 12.55
N SER A 60 8.41 2.25 13.25
CA SER A 60 7.08 2.59 13.76
C SER A 60 6.14 2.85 12.58
N VAL A 61 5.02 2.14 12.56
CA VAL A 61 3.93 2.36 11.60
C VAL A 61 2.86 3.19 12.28
N TYR A 62 2.50 4.30 11.66
CA TYR A 62 1.41 5.16 12.11
C TYR A 62 0.27 5.11 11.12
N ARG A 63 -0.96 5.13 11.63
CA ARG A 63 -2.19 5.29 10.86
C ARG A 63 -2.87 6.56 11.33
N GLU A 64 -2.92 7.53 10.44
CA GLU A 64 -3.52 8.84 10.66
C GLU A 64 -4.90 8.87 10.00
N PHE A 65 -5.90 9.42 10.67
CA PHE A 65 -7.27 9.53 10.16
C PHE A 65 -7.72 10.98 9.99
N TRP A 66 -8.36 11.28 8.87
CA TRP A 66 -9.09 12.51 8.62
C TRP A 66 -10.56 12.18 8.36
N ILE A 67 -11.46 12.69 9.21
CA ILE A 67 -12.89 12.40 9.16
C ILE A 67 -13.61 13.58 8.50
N PHE A 68 -14.54 13.31 7.59
CA PHE A 68 -15.32 14.35 6.91
C PHE A 68 -16.51 14.78 7.78
N HIS A 69 -16.39 15.95 8.38
CA HIS A 69 -17.43 16.60 9.16
C HIS A 69 -18.44 17.34 8.26
N VAL A 70 -19.73 17.14 8.50
CA VAL A 70 -20.81 17.84 7.77
C VAL A 70 -21.07 19.21 8.39
N LEU A 71 -20.92 20.26 7.58
CA LEU A 71 -21.09 21.66 7.99
C LEU A 71 -22.56 22.16 7.92
N ASN A 72 -23.38 21.56 7.06
CA ASN A 72 -24.79 21.95 6.86
C ASN A 72 -25.80 20.82 7.19
N PRO A 73 -25.76 20.24 8.41
CA PRO A 73 -26.54 19.05 8.73
C PRO A 73 -28.06 19.26 8.63
N SER A 74 -28.59 20.44 9.04
CA SER A 74 -30.02 20.74 8.95
C SER A 74 -30.53 20.72 7.51
N GLU A 75 -29.82 21.38 6.59
CA GLU A 75 -30.17 21.39 5.16
C GLU A 75 -30.15 19.97 4.56
N VAL A 76 -29.15 19.17 4.92
CA VAL A 76 -29.04 17.77 4.46
C VAL A 76 -30.20 16.92 4.98
N ILE A 77 -30.55 17.04 6.25
CA ILE A 77 -31.61 16.23 6.89
C ILE A 77 -33.00 16.65 6.42
N GLU A 78 -33.29 17.94 6.40
CA GLU A 78 -34.65 18.47 6.19
C GLU A 78 -35.01 18.59 4.69
N GLU A 79 -34.04 19.02 3.88
CA GLU A 79 -34.26 19.36 2.47
C GLU A 79 -33.64 18.32 1.51
N GLY A 80 -32.73 17.47 1.99
CA GLY A 80 -31.92 16.61 1.13
C GLY A 80 -30.92 17.42 0.30
N ALA A 81 -30.40 18.51 0.88
CA ALA A 81 -29.39 19.35 0.26
C ALA A 81 -28.05 18.61 0.07
N GLN A 82 -27.18 19.18 -0.77
CA GLN A 82 -25.83 18.67 -0.97
C GLN A 82 -24.99 18.83 0.32
N PRO A 83 -24.33 17.78 0.81
CA PRO A 83 -23.48 17.88 1.99
C PRO A 83 -22.23 18.72 1.72
N LYS A 84 -21.97 19.69 2.60
CA LYS A 84 -20.73 20.47 2.68
C LYS A 84 -19.82 19.87 3.73
N LEU A 85 -18.62 19.49 3.32
CA LEU A 85 -17.70 18.72 4.15
C LEU A 85 -16.45 19.52 4.52
N GLU A 86 -15.98 19.32 5.74
CA GLU A 86 -14.67 19.76 6.22
C GLU A 86 -13.92 18.53 6.75
N GLN A 87 -12.68 18.30 6.31
CA GLN A 87 -11.86 17.24 6.90
C GLN A 87 -11.33 17.66 8.27
N ARG A 88 -11.37 16.75 9.26
CA ARG A 88 -10.78 16.96 10.59
C ARG A 88 -9.81 15.84 10.91
N GLY A 89 -8.56 16.21 11.17
CA GLY A 89 -7.47 15.30 11.47
C GLY A 89 -6.10 16.00 11.39
N PRO A 90 -5.00 15.24 11.56
CA PRO A 90 -4.98 13.81 11.79
C PRO A 90 -5.38 13.42 13.22
N TYR A 91 -6.09 12.30 13.37
CA TYR A 91 -6.13 11.51 14.59
C TYR A 91 -5.20 10.31 14.41
N THR A 92 -4.12 10.26 15.17
CA THR A 92 -2.96 9.40 14.90
C THR A 92 -2.93 8.21 15.84
N TYR A 93 -2.75 7.01 15.26
CA TYR A 93 -2.60 5.77 16.00
C TYR A 93 -1.33 5.05 15.58
N ARG A 94 -0.58 4.54 16.55
CA ARG A 94 0.49 3.58 16.29
C ARG A 94 -0.12 2.20 16.05
N VAL A 95 0.28 1.55 14.95
CA VAL A 95 -0.23 0.24 14.51
C VAL A 95 0.93 -0.71 14.15
N ARG A 96 0.63 -1.98 13.91
CA ARG A 96 1.59 -3.01 13.41
C ARG A 96 2.89 -3.15 14.23
N TYR A 97 2.84 -2.89 15.53
CA TYR A 97 4.01 -3.01 16.43
C TYR A 97 4.07 -4.35 17.19
N LEU A 98 3.07 -5.22 17.01
CA LEU A 98 3.08 -6.58 17.53
C LEU A 98 3.68 -7.58 16.51
N PRO A 99 4.37 -8.63 16.98
CA PRO A 99 4.89 -9.68 16.12
C PRO A 99 3.78 -10.46 15.45
N LYS A 100 4.04 -10.96 14.23
CA LYS A 100 3.20 -11.97 13.59
C LYS A 100 3.00 -13.18 14.51
N GLU A 101 1.77 -13.67 14.58
CA GLU A 101 1.37 -14.76 15.47
C GLU A 101 1.20 -16.08 14.70
N ASN A 102 1.16 -17.19 15.45
CA ASN A 102 0.97 -18.55 14.91
C ASN A 102 1.90 -18.87 13.73
N VAL A 103 3.16 -18.46 13.85
CA VAL A 103 4.17 -18.64 12.81
C VAL A 103 4.53 -20.12 12.71
N THR A 104 4.23 -20.76 11.58
CA THR A 104 4.53 -22.16 11.33
C THR A 104 5.19 -22.35 9.98
N GLU A 105 6.22 -23.19 9.92
CA GLU A 105 6.84 -23.59 8.65
C GLU A 105 5.92 -24.58 7.93
N GLY A 106 5.75 -24.39 6.63
CA GLY A 106 4.96 -25.24 5.74
C GLY A 106 5.81 -26.00 4.73
N GLU A 107 5.16 -26.80 3.89
CA GLU A 107 5.82 -27.52 2.80
C GLU A 107 6.27 -26.55 1.68
N ASN A 108 7.18 -26.99 0.81
CA ASN A 108 7.66 -26.24 -0.36
C ASN A 108 8.22 -24.85 -0.03
N GLY A 109 8.94 -24.76 1.10
CA GLY A 109 9.56 -23.52 1.56
C GLY A 109 8.56 -22.41 1.85
N THR A 110 7.39 -22.74 2.40
CA THR A 110 6.38 -21.74 2.82
C THR A 110 6.42 -21.48 4.34
N ILE A 111 5.91 -20.33 4.75
CA ILE A 111 5.72 -19.98 6.15
C ILE A 111 4.34 -19.35 6.32
N THR A 112 3.58 -19.85 7.31
CA THR A 112 2.22 -19.41 7.61
C THR A 112 2.20 -18.54 8.85
N TYR A 113 1.36 -17.49 8.86
CA TYR A 113 1.23 -16.57 10.00
C TYR A 113 -0.13 -15.87 10.06
N MET A 114 -0.41 -15.26 11.20
CA MET A 114 -1.52 -14.34 11.45
C MET A 114 -0.98 -12.93 11.75
N LEU A 115 -1.65 -11.89 11.26
CA LEU A 115 -1.34 -10.49 11.56
C LEU A 115 -2.22 -9.98 12.69
N PRO A 116 -1.70 -9.73 13.90
CA PRO A 116 -2.50 -9.13 14.96
C PRO A 116 -2.85 -7.67 14.64
N ASN A 117 -4.11 -7.32 14.87
CA ASN A 117 -4.63 -5.97 14.73
C ASN A 117 -4.63 -5.28 16.08
N ILE A 118 -3.87 -4.21 16.18
CA ILE A 118 -3.83 -3.33 17.34
C ILE A 118 -3.57 -1.88 16.91
N ALA A 119 -4.25 -0.95 17.56
CA ALA A 119 -4.07 0.48 17.41
C ALA A 119 -4.00 1.12 18.81
N THR A 120 -2.96 1.92 19.04
CA THR A 120 -2.80 2.76 20.23
C THR A 120 -2.81 4.22 19.81
N PHE A 121 -3.67 5.03 20.43
CA PHE A 121 -3.79 6.45 20.12
C PHE A 121 -2.54 7.21 20.56
N GLU A 122 -2.11 8.18 19.74
CA GLU A 122 -0.93 9.02 19.96
C GLU A 122 -1.39 10.49 20.07
N PRO A 123 -1.70 11.00 21.29
CA PRO A 123 -2.23 12.34 21.48
C PRO A 123 -1.32 13.44 20.96
N ASP A 124 0.00 13.29 21.16
CA ASP A 124 1.01 14.29 20.78
C ASP A 124 1.17 14.44 19.27
N LEU A 125 0.68 13.46 18.49
CA LEU A 125 0.70 13.46 17.03
C LEU A 125 -0.69 13.72 16.44
N SER A 126 -1.68 14.09 17.26
CA SER A 126 -3.08 14.26 16.87
C SER A 126 -3.53 15.71 17.03
N VAL A 127 -4.46 16.14 16.18
CA VAL A 127 -5.04 17.49 16.22
C VAL A 127 -5.96 17.72 17.44
N GLY A 128 -6.49 16.63 18.00
CA GLY A 128 -7.45 16.65 19.10
C GLY A 128 -7.56 15.29 19.77
N THR A 129 -8.65 15.04 20.49
CA THR A 129 -8.82 13.82 21.30
C THR A 129 -9.74 12.81 20.63
N GLU A 130 -9.71 11.55 21.08
CA GLU A 130 -10.68 10.55 20.59
C GLU A 130 -12.14 10.86 20.99
N ASN A 131 -12.35 11.82 21.90
CA ASN A 131 -13.67 12.30 22.35
C ASN A 131 -14.21 13.46 21.50
N ASP A 132 -13.43 13.98 20.56
CA ASP A 132 -13.87 15.04 19.66
C ASP A 132 -15.11 14.56 18.90
N THR A 133 -16.17 15.37 18.91
CA THR A 133 -17.46 14.99 18.32
C THR A 133 -17.60 15.60 16.93
N LEU A 134 -18.03 14.78 15.97
CA LEU A 134 -18.25 15.18 14.59
C LEU A 134 -19.66 14.75 14.14
N THR A 135 -20.30 15.62 13.36
CA THR A 135 -21.49 15.27 12.59
C THR A 135 -21.10 14.54 11.31
N ILE A 136 -21.57 13.30 11.18
CA ILE A 136 -21.19 12.35 10.11
C ILE A 136 -22.40 11.54 9.65
N LEU A 137 -22.23 10.76 8.59
CA LEU A 137 -23.26 9.86 8.07
C LEU A 137 -23.62 8.75 9.08
N ASN A 138 -24.92 8.45 9.20
CA ASN A 138 -25.41 7.34 10.03
C ASN A 138 -25.18 5.98 9.35
N LEU A 139 -24.05 5.34 9.66
CA LEU A 139 -23.62 4.09 9.04
C LEU A 139 -24.71 3.00 9.02
N ALA A 140 -25.47 2.85 10.11
CA ALA A 140 -26.48 1.81 10.25
C ALA A 140 -27.70 2.10 9.36
N VAL A 141 -28.24 3.33 9.42
CA VAL A 141 -29.42 3.73 8.65
C VAL A 141 -29.15 3.64 7.15
N VAL A 142 -27.99 4.10 6.68
CA VAL A 142 -27.70 4.14 5.24
C VAL A 142 -27.38 2.76 4.66
N ALA A 143 -26.94 1.82 5.50
CA ALA A 143 -26.72 0.45 5.07
C ALA A 143 -28.02 -0.32 4.81
N VAL A 144 -29.16 0.11 5.40
CA VAL A 144 -30.43 -0.65 5.35
C VAL A 144 -30.87 -1.00 3.93
N PRO A 145 -30.95 -0.07 2.95
CA PRO A 145 -31.43 -0.42 1.61
C PRO A 145 -30.54 -1.44 0.89
N SER A 146 -29.24 -1.44 1.20
CA SER A 146 -28.25 -2.31 0.56
C SER A 146 -28.21 -3.71 1.20
N VAL A 147 -28.38 -3.78 2.52
CA VAL A 147 -28.40 -5.05 3.27
C VAL A 147 -29.77 -5.74 3.16
N TYR A 148 -30.86 -4.95 3.15
CA TYR A 148 -32.24 -5.41 3.10
C TYR A 148 -32.98 -4.84 1.88
N PRO A 149 -32.79 -5.41 0.68
CA PRO A 149 -33.39 -4.88 -0.55
C PRO A 149 -34.93 -5.04 -0.61
N SER A 150 -35.52 -5.94 0.18
CA SER A 150 -36.97 -6.14 0.23
C SER A 150 -37.69 -4.92 0.83
N GLY A 151 -38.58 -4.29 0.06
CA GLY A 151 -39.34 -3.12 0.50
C GLY A 151 -40.25 -3.36 1.71
N ILE A 152 -40.74 -4.60 1.87
CA ILE A 152 -41.50 -5.02 3.07
C ILE A 152 -40.59 -5.01 4.29
N MET A 153 -39.40 -5.59 4.17
CA MET A 153 -38.41 -5.60 5.26
C MET A 153 -37.96 -4.18 5.59
N GLN A 154 -37.74 -3.31 4.61
CA GLN A 154 -37.43 -1.90 4.87
C GLN A 154 -38.56 -1.17 5.61
N SER A 155 -39.82 -1.43 5.25
CA SER A 155 -40.98 -0.81 5.92
C SER A 155 -41.10 -1.27 7.38
N LEU A 156 -40.81 -2.55 7.64
CA LEU A 156 -40.71 -3.10 8.99
C LEU A 156 -39.57 -2.42 9.77
N ILE A 157 -38.36 -2.41 9.19
CA ILE A 157 -37.14 -1.79 9.73
C ILE A 157 -37.38 -0.31 10.11
N ASN A 158 -38.10 0.42 9.25
CA ASN A 158 -38.42 1.82 9.46
C ASN A 158 -39.15 2.11 10.78
N SER A 159 -39.90 1.13 11.32
CA SER A 159 -40.58 1.29 12.61
C SER A 159 -39.58 1.48 13.75
N TRP A 160 -38.46 0.76 13.72
CA TRP A 160 -37.37 0.90 14.69
C TRP A 160 -36.50 2.13 14.44
N VAL A 161 -36.27 2.48 13.17
CA VAL A 161 -35.61 3.76 12.80
C VAL A 161 -36.37 4.94 13.40
N LYS A 162 -37.70 4.96 13.25
CA LYS A 162 -38.57 5.98 13.85
C LYS A 162 -38.54 5.96 15.38
N LYS A 163 -38.68 4.78 15.98
CA LYS A 163 -38.70 4.62 17.44
C LYS A 163 -37.41 5.13 18.10
N SER A 164 -36.27 4.94 17.44
CA SER A 164 -34.96 5.39 17.91
C SER A 164 -34.63 6.84 17.54
N ASN A 165 -35.54 7.54 16.84
CA ASN A 165 -35.32 8.87 16.30
C ASN A 165 -34.02 8.97 15.46
N ALA A 166 -33.68 7.90 14.74
CA ALA A 166 -32.48 7.85 13.93
C ALA A 166 -32.63 8.70 12.67
N ALA A 167 -31.60 9.49 12.35
CA ALA A 167 -31.53 10.34 11.16
C ALA A 167 -30.44 9.85 10.19
N ILE A 168 -30.37 10.47 9.00
CA ILE A 168 -29.34 10.16 7.99
C ILE A 168 -27.95 10.61 8.43
N LEU A 169 -27.87 11.64 9.27
CA LEU A 169 -26.65 12.09 9.93
C LEU A 169 -26.77 11.85 11.44
N GLN A 170 -25.62 11.79 12.11
CA GLN A 170 -25.52 11.63 13.55
C GLN A 170 -24.26 12.32 14.08
N ASN A 171 -24.26 12.61 15.37
CA ASN A 171 -23.07 13.07 16.08
C ASN A 171 -22.41 11.88 16.75
N ARG A 172 -21.11 11.66 16.50
CA ARG A 172 -20.31 10.62 17.12
C ARG A 172 -18.93 11.13 17.46
N THR A 173 -18.31 10.54 18.47
CA THR A 173 -16.90 10.80 18.75
C THR A 173 -16.00 10.09 17.73
N VAL A 174 -14.74 10.53 17.63
CA VAL A 174 -13.71 9.85 16.84
C VAL A 174 -13.55 8.38 17.27
N ASN A 175 -13.51 8.10 18.58
CA ASN A 175 -13.44 6.75 19.11
C ASN A 175 -14.63 5.89 18.62
N GLU A 176 -15.85 6.43 18.74
CA GLU A 176 -17.06 5.72 18.34
C GLU A 176 -17.05 5.41 16.83
N ILE A 177 -16.74 6.37 15.97
CA ILE A 177 -16.79 6.12 14.52
C ILE A 177 -15.71 5.14 14.05
N LEU A 178 -14.51 5.21 14.62
CA LEU A 178 -13.40 4.33 14.24
C LEU A 178 -13.58 2.91 14.79
N TRP A 179 -13.77 2.79 16.10
CA TRP A 179 -13.66 1.52 16.83
C TRP A 179 -15.00 0.92 17.22
N GLY A 180 -16.04 1.75 17.23
CA GLY A 180 -17.43 1.36 17.20
C GLY A 180 -18.25 1.84 18.40
N TYR A 181 -19.56 1.79 18.23
CA TYR A 181 -20.58 2.15 19.21
C TYR A 181 -21.79 1.24 19.07
N VAL A 182 -22.62 1.18 20.12
CA VAL A 182 -23.95 0.55 20.05
C VAL A 182 -24.88 1.51 19.32
N ASP A 183 -25.32 1.14 18.13
CA ASP A 183 -26.27 1.92 17.35
C ASP A 183 -27.68 1.80 17.95
N PRO A 184 -28.33 2.90 18.37
CA PRO A 184 -29.63 2.86 19.04
C PRO A 184 -30.74 2.24 18.19
N PHE A 185 -30.66 2.41 16.86
CA PHE A 185 -31.62 1.83 15.94
C PHE A 185 -31.45 0.31 15.88
N LEU A 186 -30.24 -0.19 15.63
CA LEU A 186 -29.98 -1.62 15.53
C LEU A 186 -30.21 -2.34 16.87
N ASP A 187 -29.88 -1.71 18.00
CA ASP A 187 -30.09 -2.27 19.34
C ASP A 187 -31.57 -2.48 19.67
N SER A 188 -32.45 -1.66 19.07
CA SER A 188 -33.88 -1.78 19.26
C SER A 188 -34.54 -2.94 18.49
N ILE A 189 -33.79 -3.62 17.59
CA ILE A 189 -34.31 -4.69 16.74
C ILE A 189 -34.24 -6.04 17.47
N PRO A 190 -35.36 -6.72 17.75
CA PRO A 190 -35.39 -7.95 18.55
C PRO A 190 -35.05 -9.22 17.75
N PHE A 191 -34.44 -9.12 16.58
CA PHE A 191 -34.16 -10.28 15.72
C PHE A 191 -32.80 -10.91 16.04
N PRO A 192 -32.75 -12.24 16.27
CA PRO A 192 -31.49 -12.94 16.45
C PRO A 192 -30.65 -12.81 15.18
N GLY A 193 -29.42 -12.28 15.32
CA GLY A 193 -28.46 -12.11 14.22
C GLY A 193 -28.20 -10.67 13.79
N VAL A 194 -28.97 -9.69 14.27
CA VAL A 194 -28.64 -8.26 14.10
C VAL A 194 -27.58 -7.89 15.13
N LYS A 195 -26.41 -7.41 14.66
CA LYS A 195 -25.37 -6.87 15.53
C LYS A 195 -25.62 -5.38 15.70
N SER A 196 -25.83 -4.93 16.94
CA SER A 196 -26.05 -3.51 17.25
C SER A 196 -24.77 -2.69 17.27
N PHE A 197 -23.61 -3.33 17.42
CA PHE A 197 -22.32 -2.64 17.46
C PHE A 197 -21.78 -2.38 16.04
N VAL A 198 -21.50 -1.12 15.72
CA VAL A 198 -21.04 -0.68 14.39
C VAL A 198 -19.88 0.29 14.51
N GLY A 199 -18.96 0.26 13.55
CA GLY A 199 -17.80 1.17 13.44
C GLY A 199 -17.07 0.92 12.12
N VAL A 200 -16.27 1.87 11.66
CA VAL A 200 -15.57 1.76 10.37
C VAL A 200 -14.54 0.63 10.40
N PHE A 201 -13.79 0.50 11.49
CA PHE A 201 -12.78 -0.54 11.70
C PHE A 201 -13.23 -1.60 12.70
N TYR A 202 -14.49 -1.62 13.13
CA TYR A 202 -14.98 -2.61 14.08
C TYR A 202 -15.19 -4.00 13.44
N PRO A 203 -14.73 -5.09 14.08
CA PRO A 203 -13.77 -5.14 15.19
C PRO A 203 -12.32 -4.93 14.72
N TYR A 204 -11.47 -4.36 15.58
CA TYR A 204 -10.05 -4.17 15.29
C TYR A 204 -9.14 -4.75 16.37
N ASN A 205 -9.01 -4.08 17.51
CA ASN A 205 -8.11 -4.48 18.58
C ASN A 205 -8.46 -5.90 19.10
N GLY A 206 -7.43 -6.74 19.20
CA GLY A 206 -7.57 -8.14 19.66
C GLY A 206 -8.07 -9.10 18.58
N THR A 207 -8.16 -8.66 17.32
CA THR A 207 -8.42 -9.54 16.17
C THR A 207 -7.13 -9.86 15.42
N THR A 208 -7.19 -10.83 14.52
CA THR A 208 -6.08 -11.17 13.63
C THR A 208 -6.56 -11.27 12.18
N ASP A 209 -5.71 -10.88 11.24
CA ASP A 209 -5.92 -11.06 9.81
C ASP A 209 -5.06 -12.23 9.29
N GLY A 210 -5.66 -13.14 8.54
CA GLY A 210 -5.02 -14.34 8.02
C GLY A 210 -5.89 -15.59 8.17
N PRO A 211 -5.29 -16.80 8.03
CA PRO A 211 -3.84 -17.02 7.86
C PRO A 211 -3.32 -16.57 6.50
N TYR A 212 -2.06 -16.13 6.46
CA TYR A 212 -1.27 -15.90 5.27
C TYR A 212 -0.23 -17.00 5.15
N SER A 213 -0.15 -17.69 4.01
CA SER A 213 0.97 -18.57 3.63
C SER A 213 1.82 -17.83 2.60
N VAL A 214 3.11 -17.64 2.87
CA VAL A 214 4.04 -16.95 1.96
C VAL A 214 5.26 -17.82 1.68
N TYR A 215 5.84 -17.69 0.49
CA TYR A 215 7.11 -18.33 0.19
C TYR A 215 8.27 -17.67 0.96
N THR A 216 9.11 -18.48 1.59
CA THR A 216 10.28 -18.02 2.36
C THR A 216 11.44 -17.57 1.48
N GLY A 217 11.53 -18.10 0.26
CA GLY A 217 12.65 -17.87 -0.65
C GLY A 217 13.83 -18.84 -0.52
N THR A 218 13.73 -19.87 0.34
CA THR A 218 14.77 -20.90 0.52
C THR A 218 15.03 -21.70 -0.76
N GLU A 219 13.96 -22.10 -1.44
CA GLU A 219 14.02 -22.85 -2.71
C GLU A 219 14.27 -21.91 -3.90
N ASP A 220 13.54 -20.80 -3.94
CA ASP A 220 13.59 -19.81 -5.02
C ASP A 220 13.43 -18.39 -4.47
N ILE A 221 14.55 -17.65 -4.41
CA ILE A 221 14.58 -16.28 -3.92
C ILE A 221 13.70 -15.33 -4.75
N THR A 222 13.38 -15.68 -6.00
CA THR A 222 12.50 -14.86 -6.84
C THR A 222 11.03 -14.93 -6.39
N LYS A 223 10.70 -15.84 -5.47
CA LYS A 223 9.37 -16.00 -4.88
C LYS A 223 9.25 -15.49 -3.45
N THR A 224 10.33 -15.05 -2.82
CA THR A 224 10.31 -14.60 -1.42
C THR A 224 9.17 -13.61 -1.15
N ALA A 225 8.48 -13.80 -0.03
CA ALA A 225 7.33 -13.02 0.44
C ALA A 225 6.08 -13.05 -0.45
N ILE A 226 6.09 -13.72 -1.60
CA ILE A 226 4.89 -13.88 -2.42
C ILE A 226 3.89 -14.75 -1.65
N ILE A 227 2.65 -14.29 -1.61
CA ILE A 227 1.53 -14.97 -0.96
C ILE A 227 1.14 -16.17 -1.81
N GLU A 228 1.28 -17.35 -1.20
CA GLU A 228 0.89 -18.63 -1.76
C GLU A 228 -0.59 -18.90 -1.52
N SER A 229 -1.12 -18.49 -0.36
CA SER A 229 -2.56 -18.46 -0.08
C SER A 229 -2.92 -17.48 1.05
N TYR A 230 -4.15 -16.97 1.00
CA TYR A 230 -4.78 -16.20 2.07
C TYR A 230 -6.04 -16.94 2.51
N LYS A 231 -6.19 -17.19 3.81
CA LYS A 231 -7.26 -18.04 4.37
C LYS A 231 -7.36 -19.40 3.68
N ASN A 232 -6.20 -19.99 3.39
CA ASN A 232 -6.05 -21.28 2.70
C ASN A 232 -6.63 -21.31 1.28
N GLN A 233 -6.86 -20.14 0.66
CA GLN A 233 -7.32 -20.01 -0.71
C GLN A 233 -6.38 -19.14 -1.54
N ARG A 234 -6.27 -19.45 -2.83
CA ARG A 234 -5.53 -18.61 -3.81
C ARG A 234 -6.41 -17.53 -4.43
N THR A 235 -7.70 -17.59 -4.14
CA THR A 235 -8.75 -16.70 -4.65
C THR A 235 -9.61 -16.21 -3.48
N LEU A 236 -10.24 -15.05 -3.61
CA LEU A 236 -10.94 -14.38 -2.52
C LEU A 236 -12.44 -14.75 -2.41
N SER A 237 -13.01 -15.32 -3.46
CA SER A 237 -14.44 -15.57 -3.62
C SER A 237 -15.30 -14.29 -3.60
N TYR A 238 -14.73 -13.14 -3.96
CA TYR A 238 -15.42 -11.84 -4.00
C TYR A 238 -15.63 -11.32 -5.42
N TRP A 239 -14.71 -11.63 -6.33
CA TRP A 239 -14.68 -11.12 -7.69
C TRP A 239 -14.83 -12.24 -8.72
N LYS A 240 -15.08 -11.86 -9.97
CA LYS A 240 -15.10 -12.81 -11.09
C LYS A 240 -13.74 -12.90 -11.76
N GLY A 241 -13.43 -14.04 -12.39
CA GLY A 241 -12.23 -14.17 -13.23
C GLY A 241 -10.92 -13.87 -12.49
N HIS A 242 -9.99 -13.20 -13.18
CA HIS A 242 -8.64 -12.92 -12.66
C HIS A 242 -8.62 -11.89 -11.52
N CYS A 243 -9.67 -11.07 -11.38
CA CYS A 243 -9.80 -10.08 -10.31
C CYS A 243 -9.80 -10.71 -8.91
N ASP A 244 -10.16 -11.99 -8.82
CA ASP A 244 -10.31 -12.72 -7.55
C ASP A 244 -8.99 -13.30 -7.03
N MET A 245 -7.92 -13.26 -7.83
CA MET A 245 -6.64 -13.85 -7.50
C MET A 245 -5.89 -13.07 -6.42
N VAL A 246 -5.32 -13.80 -5.46
CA VAL A 246 -4.35 -13.27 -4.49
C VAL A 246 -2.97 -13.29 -5.15
N ASN A 247 -2.56 -12.15 -5.67
CA ASN A 247 -1.30 -11.96 -6.39
C ASN A 247 -0.30 -11.12 -5.60
N GLY A 248 0.97 -11.50 -5.66
CA GLY A 248 2.09 -10.72 -5.15
C GLY A 248 2.38 -10.93 -3.67
N THR A 249 3.00 -9.94 -3.04
CA THR A 249 3.35 -9.96 -1.60
C THR A 249 2.32 -9.20 -0.76
N ASP A 250 2.60 -8.94 0.52
CA ASP A 250 1.81 -8.05 1.38
C ASP A 250 2.21 -6.56 1.27
N GLY A 251 3.18 -6.24 0.39
CA GLY A 251 3.71 -4.89 0.18
C GLY A 251 4.83 -4.47 1.15
N ALA A 252 5.12 -5.24 2.20
CA ALA A 252 6.20 -4.94 3.13
C ALA A 252 7.59 -5.28 2.54
N SER A 253 7.63 -6.27 1.65
CA SER A 253 8.82 -6.66 0.91
C SER A 253 8.44 -7.28 -0.43
N PHE A 254 9.39 -7.31 -1.35
CA PHE A 254 9.28 -7.90 -2.67
C PHE A 254 10.49 -8.80 -2.94
N PRO A 255 10.41 -9.70 -3.93
CA PRO A 255 11.57 -10.44 -4.39
C PRO A 255 12.76 -9.51 -4.69
N PRO A 256 14.00 -9.91 -4.34
CA PRO A 256 15.19 -9.09 -4.55
C PRO A 256 15.48 -8.76 -6.02
N PHE A 257 16.36 -7.78 -6.26
CA PHE A 257 16.75 -7.29 -7.59
C PHE A 257 15.58 -6.68 -8.39
N VAL A 258 14.81 -5.83 -7.72
CA VAL A 258 13.66 -5.12 -8.28
C VAL A 258 14.12 -4.18 -9.40
N LYS A 259 13.49 -4.31 -10.57
CA LYS A 259 13.77 -3.46 -11.74
C LYS A 259 12.75 -2.33 -11.88
N LYS A 260 13.16 -1.24 -12.51
CA LYS A 260 12.29 -0.06 -12.74
C LYS A 260 11.16 -0.33 -13.75
N ASP A 261 11.34 -1.26 -14.67
CA ASP A 261 10.33 -1.68 -15.66
C ASP A 261 9.38 -2.76 -15.13
N GLN A 262 9.59 -3.25 -13.90
CA GLN A 262 8.78 -4.30 -13.30
C GLN A 262 7.47 -3.74 -12.73
N VAL A 263 6.37 -4.48 -12.93
CA VAL A 263 5.11 -4.24 -12.22
C VAL A 263 5.09 -5.05 -10.93
N LEU A 264 5.03 -4.36 -9.79
CA LEU A 264 5.04 -4.98 -8.47
C LEU A 264 3.62 -5.23 -7.99
N ARG A 265 3.21 -6.50 -7.93
CA ARG A 265 1.89 -6.88 -7.41
C ARG A 265 1.94 -7.09 -5.91
N PHE A 266 0.88 -6.71 -5.23
CA PHE A 266 0.68 -6.98 -3.81
C PHE A 266 -0.80 -7.08 -3.48
N PHE A 267 -1.12 -7.88 -2.47
CA PHE A 267 -2.46 -8.06 -1.94
C PHE A 267 -2.67 -7.19 -0.70
N SER A 268 -3.84 -6.55 -0.61
CA SER A 268 -4.25 -5.82 0.58
C SER A 268 -5.64 -6.28 1.01
N SER A 269 -5.71 -7.01 2.11
CA SER A 269 -6.96 -7.48 2.72
C SER A 269 -7.93 -6.34 3.05
N ASP A 270 -7.41 -5.15 3.40
CA ASP A 270 -8.23 -3.97 3.72
C ASP A 270 -9.15 -3.52 2.57
N ILE A 271 -8.71 -3.70 1.32
CA ILE A 271 -9.47 -3.33 0.10
C ILE A 271 -9.96 -4.57 -0.66
N CYS A 272 -9.77 -5.76 -0.11
CA CYS A 272 -10.29 -7.02 -0.60
C CYS A 272 -9.91 -7.38 -2.04
N ARG A 273 -8.73 -6.95 -2.52
CA ARG A 273 -8.19 -7.33 -3.83
C ARG A 273 -6.67 -7.23 -3.88
N SER A 274 -6.08 -7.85 -4.89
CA SER A 274 -4.72 -7.53 -5.33
C SER A 274 -4.69 -6.27 -6.19
N ILE A 275 -3.59 -5.53 -6.04
CA ILE A 275 -3.28 -4.31 -6.78
C ILE A 275 -1.79 -4.33 -7.19
N TYR A 276 -1.33 -3.26 -7.83
CA TYR A 276 0.04 -3.17 -8.29
C TYR A 276 0.59 -1.76 -8.19
N GLY A 277 1.92 -1.68 -8.08
CA GLY A 277 2.69 -0.44 -8.17
C GLY A 277 3.56 -0.42 -9.42
N VAL A 278 3.75 0.78 -9.98
CA VAL A 278 4.64 1.04 -11.12
C VAL A 278 5.69 2.07 -10.73
N PHE A 279 6.90 1.95 -11.29
CA PHE A 279 7.99 2.87 -10.99
C PHE A 279 7.63 4.30 -11.38
N HIS A 280 7.92 5.24 -10.50
CA HIS A 280 7.71 6.67 -10.72
C HIS A 280 9.04 7.44 -10.70
N SER A 281 9.85 7.26 -9.67
CA SER A 281 11.07 8.08 -9.46
C SER A 281 12.06 7.41 -8.51
N GLU A 282 13.32 7.85 -8.54
CA GLU A 282 14.28 7.52 -7.48
C GLU A 282 14.13 8.48 -6.29
N GLN A 283 14.34 7.97 -5.09
CA GLN A 283 14.26 8.69 -3.82
C GLN A 283 15.50 8.40 -2.99
N VAL A 284 15.98 9.39 -2.22
CA VAL A 284 17.05 9.17 -1.24
C VAL A 284 16.49 9.38 0.15
N VAL A 285 16.47 8.32 0.96
CA VAL A 285 15.94 8.34 2.32
C VAL A 285 17.03 7.90 3.27
N LYS A 286 17.42 8.78 4.19
CA LYS A 286 18.49 8.51 5.16
C LYS A 286 19.76 7.96 4.47
N GLY A 287 20.15 8.55 3.34
CA GLY A 287 21.33 8.12 2.57
C GLY A 287 21.22 6.76 1.85
N ILE A 288 20.01 6.20 1.75
CA ILE A 288 19.73 4.97 1.00
C ILE A 288 18.93 5.34 -0.26
N THR A 289 19.40 4.91 -1.44
CA THR A 289 18.68 5.08 -2.70
C THR A 289 17.56 4.05 -2.82
N LEU A 290 16.34 4.52 -3.05
CA LEU A 290 15.12 3.73 -3.16
C LEU A 290 14.42 4.03 -4.49
N ASN A 291 13.74 3.03 -5.03
CA ASN A 291 12.84 3.20 -6.16
C ASN A 291 11.42 3.41 -5.64
N ARG A 292 10.81 4.56 -5.96
CA ARG A 292 9.40 4.83 -5.67
C ARG A 292 8.51 4.11 -6.68
N PHE A 293 7.65 3.25 -6.17
CA PHE A 293 6.53 2.67 -6.89
C PHE A 293 5.23 3.29 -6.39
N VAL A 294 4.38 3.75 -7.31
CA VAL A 294 3.07 4.34 -7.00
C VAL A 294 1.97 3.43 -7.50
N VAL A 295 0.83 3.42 -6.80
CA VAL A 295 -0.39 2.79 -7.35
C VAL A 295 -0.93 3.70 -8.43
N PRO A 296 -0.96 3.27 -9.71
CA PRO A 296 -1.30 4.16 -10.81
C PRO A 296 -2.82 4.33 -10.94
N ARG A 297 -3.26 5.40 -11.64
CA ARG A 297 -4.67 5.71 -11.91
C ARG A 297 -5.42 4.52 -12.51
N GLU A 298 -4.76 3.79 -13.39
CA GLU A 298 -5.25 2.65 -14.15
C GLU A 298 -5.74 1.51 -13.23
N ALA A 299 -5.20 1.41 -12.01
CA ALA A 299 -5.65 0.42 -11.04
C ALA A 299 -7.10 0.65 -10.54
N PHE A 300 -7.59 1.88 -10.66
CA PHE A 300 -8.95 2.30 -10.31
C PHE A 300 -9.76 2.80 -11.52
N ALA A 301 -9.22 2.69 -12.74
CA ALA A 301 -9.89 3.14 -13.96
C ALA A 301 -11.08 2.25 -14.33
N ALA A 302 -12.05 2.84 -15.05
CA ALA A 302 -13.21 2.12 -15.54
C ALA A 302 -12.83 1.08 -16.60
N PRO A 303 -13.63 0.00 -16.77
CA PRO A 303 -13.45 -0.99 -17.84
C PRO A 303 -13.42 -0.43 -19.26
N THR A 304 -14.01 0.75 -19.49
CA THR A 304 -13.93 1.45 -20.78
C THR A 304 -12.54 1.99 -21.10
N GLU A 305 -11.73 2.26 -20.08
CA GLU A 305 -10.34 2.71 -20.20
C GLU A 305 -9.36 1.54 -20.03
N VAL A 306 -9.59 0.69 -19.02
CA VAL A 306 -8.78 -0.49 -18.72
C VAL A 306 -9.67 -1.72 -18.72
N PRO A 307 -9.80 -2.43 -19.85
CA PRO A 307 -10.72 -3.57 -20.00
C PRO A 307 -10.56 -4.65 -18.93
N ASP A 308 -9.34 -4.87 -18.43
CA ASP A 308 -9.05 -5.87 -17.39
C ASP A 308 -9.74 -5.59 -16.05
N ASN A 309 -10.22 -4.37 -15.81
CA ASN A 309 -10.97 -4.02 -14.60
C ASN A 309 -12.45 -4.44 -14.66
N TYR A 310 -12.93 -5.07 -15.75
CA TYR A 310 -14.35 -5.45 -15.92
C TYR A 310 -14.91 -6.25 -14.73
N CYS A 311 -14.10 -7.10 -14.12
CA CYS A 311 -14.52 -7.97 -13.04
C CYS A 311 -14.55 -7.31 -11.65
N PHE A 312 -14.10 -6.06 -11.53
CA PHE A 312 -14.30 -5.22 -10.34
C PHE A 312 -15.60 -4.40 -10.41
N CYS A 313 -16.28 -4.34 -11.56
CA CYS A 313 -17.58 -3.69 -11.69
C CYS A 313 -18.70 -4.61 -11.18
N THR A 314 -19.28 -4.27 -10.03
CA THR A 314 -20.30 -5.09 -9.33
C THR A 314 -21.74 -4.66 -9.66
N ASP A 315 -21.97 -3.37 -9.88
CA ASP A 315 -23.30 -2.78 -10.04
C ASP A 315 -23.32 -1.83 -11.24
N LYS A 316 -24.05 -2.21 -12.30
CA LYS A 316 -24.15 -1.43 -13.55
C LYS A 316 -25.04 -0.19 -13.43
N GLU A 317 -25.92 -0.11 -12.44
CA GLU A 317 -26.76 1.07 -12.26
C GLU A 317 -25.95 2.17 -11.60
N ILE A 318 -25.24 1.84 -10.52
CA ILE A 318 -24.42 2.80 -9.77
C ILE A 318 -23.18 3.23 -10.55
N SER A 319 -22.57 2.32 -11.30
CA SER A 319 -21.36 2.61 -12.10
C SER A 319 -21.64 3.17 -13.49
N GLU A 320 -22.90 3.53 -13.81
CA GLU A 320 -23.33 3.99 -15.13
C GLU A 320 -22.85 3.06 -16.26
N ASN A 321 -23.24 1.79 -16.17
CA ASN A 321 -22.82 0.69 -17.05
C ASN A 321 -21.28 0.49 -17.07
N CYS A 322 -20.66 0.53 -15.89
CA CYS A 322 -19.22 0.36 -15.69
C CYS A 322 -18.36 1.42 -16.41
N THR A 323 -18.80 2.68 -16.40
CA THR A 323 -18.08 3.80 -17.02
C THR A 323 -17.43 4.73 -15.99
N LEU A 324 -17.88 4.68 -14.73
CA LEU A 324 -17.29 5.47 -13.64
C LEU A 324 -15.97 4.86 -13.13
N ALA A 325 -15.02 5.74 -12.79
CA ALA A 325 -13.68 5.40 -12.31
C ALA A 325 -13.43 5.95 -10.89
N GLY A 326 -12.36 5.43 -10.24
CA GLY A 326 -11.81 5.94 -8.97
C GLY A 326 -12.48 5.45 -7.70
N VAL A 327 -13.46 4.55 -7.79
CA VAL A 327 -14.13 3.94 -6.63
C VAL A 327 -14.23 2.41 -6.82
N LEU A 328 -14.15 1.67 -5.71
CA LEU A 328 -14.22 0.21 -5.66
C LEU A 328 -15.28 -0.23 -4.66
N ASP A 329 -16.32 -0.90 -5.13
CA ASP A 329 -17.34 -1.52 -4.27
C ASP A 329 -16.79 -2.79 -3.60
N ILE A 330 -16.57 -2.73 -2.29
CA ILE A 330 -16.07 -3.87 -1.50
C ILE A 330 -17.16 -4.51 -0.64
N SER A 331 -18.44 -4.29 -0.97
CA SER A 331 -19.58 -4.83 -0.21
C SER A 331 -19.55 -6.35 -0.06
N ALA A 332 -19.00 -7.08 -1.03
CA ALA A 332 -18.83 -8.53 -1.01
C ALA A 332 -18.02 -9.02 0.21
N CYS A 333 -16.95 -8.31 0.59
CA CYS A 333 -16.12 -8.65 1.75
C CYS A 333 -16.54 -7.92 3.04
N LYS A 334 -17.55 -7.05 2.98
CA LYS A 334 -18.09 -6.30 4.13
C LYS A 334 -19.52 -6.73 4.49
N ALA A 335 -19.85 -8.00 4.26
CA ALA A 335 -21.15 -8.59 4.57
C ALA A 335 -22.33 -7.78 3.99
N LYS A 336 -22.23 -7.41 2.70
CA LYS A 336 -23.20 -6.62 1.93
C LYS A 336 -23.40 -5.18 2.38
N ARG A 337 -22.64 -4.68 3.37
CA ARG A 337 -22.65 -3.25 3.70
C ARG A 337 -22.10 -2.46 2.49
N PRO A 338 -22.70 -1.32 2.14
CA PRO A 338 -22.41 -0.60 0.90
C PRO A 338 -21.11 0.23 0.99
N VAL A 339 -20.00 -0.43 1.30
CA VAL A 339 -18.69 0.20 1.50
C VAL A 339 -17.96 0.33 0.17
N TYR A 340 -17.52 1.55 -0.14
CA TYR A 340 -16.74 1.87 -1.33
C TYR A 340 -15.37 2.40 -0.91
N ILE A 341 -14.30 1.92 -1.54
CA ILE A 341 -12.94 2.42 -1.34
C ILE A 341 -12.56 3.34 -2.50
N SER A 342 -11.86 4.42 -2.20
CA SER A 342 -11.24 5.31 -3.20
C SER A 342 -9.88 5.78 -2.70
N LEU A 343 -9.19 6.58 -3.50
CA LEU A 343 -8.12 7.44 -2.99
C LEU A 343 -8.73 8.66 -2.24
N PRO A 344 -7.97 9.30 -1.32
CA PRO A 344 -8.43 10.48 -0.60
C PRO A 344 -8.91 11.61 -1.51
N HIS A 345 -9.98 12.28 -1.07
CA HIS A 345 -10.72 13.31 -1.82
C HIS A 345 -11.16 12.87 -3.21
N PHE A 346 -11.37 11.56 -3.41
CA PHE A 346 -11.69 10.96 -4.70
C PHE A 346 -10.65 11.28 -5.79
N LEU A 347 -9.36 11.31 -5.43
CA LEU A 347 -8.28 11.43 -6.41
C LEU A 347 -8.44 10.36 -7.52
N HIS A 348 -8.37 10.81 -8.78
CA HIS A 348 -8.60 10.02 -10.00
C HIS A 348 -10.01 9.45 -10.22
N ALA A 349 -11.02 9.88 -9.45
CA ALA A 349 -12.39 9.50 -9.71
C ALA A 349 -13.08 10.37 -10.77
N SER A 350 -14.14 9.83 -11.35
CA SER A 350 -15.00 10.57 -12.29
C SER A 350 -15.60 11.81 -11.64
N GLU A 351 -15.68 12.93 -12.38
CA GLU A 351 -16.20 14.22 -11.86
C GLU A 351 -17.61 14.11 -11.26
N SER A 352 -18.47 13.25 -11.83
CA SER A 352 -19.82 13.00 -11.33
C SER A 352 -19.84 12.47 -9.89
N ILE A 353 -18.78 11.82 -9.43
CA ILE A 353 -18.62 11.33 -8.05
C ILE A 353 -18.28 12.51 -7.12
N LEU A 354 -17.31 13.34 -7.51
CA LEU A 354 -16.87 14.52 -6.75
C LEU A 354 -18.02 15.52 -6.56
N ASN A 355 -18.81 15.74 -7.61
CA ASN A 355 -19.87 16.76 -7.63
C ASN A 355 -21.10 16.43 -6.76
N ASN A 356 -21.11 15.30 -6.04
CA ASN A 356 -22.22 14.98 -5.11
C ASN A 356 -22.03 15.54 -3.70
N VAL A 357 -20.85 16.08 -3.38
CA VAL A 357 -20.52 16.72 -2.10
C VAL A 357 -19.67 17.96 -2.35
N GLU A 358 -19.67 18.90 -1.42
CA GLU A 358 -18.80 20.10 -1.47
C GLU A 358 -17.66 19.95 -0.44
N GLY A 359 -16.52 20.60 -0.71
CA GLY A 359 -15.38 20.65 0.23
C GLY A 359 -14.25 19.64 -0.03
N LEU A 360 -14.30 18.88 -1.13
CA LEU A 360 -13.22 17.99 -1.54
C LEU A 360 -12.18 18.70 -2.41
N SER A 361 -10.89 18.40 -2.20
CA SER A 361 -9.77 18.99 -2.94
C SER A 361 -8.70 17.92 -3.23
N PRO A 362 -8.86 17.08 -4.26
CA PRO A 362 -7.89 16.05 -4.59
C PRO A 362 -6.52 16.63 -4.97
N ASN A 363 -5.44 16.06 -4.42
CA ASN A 363 -4.06 16.45 -4.69
C ASN A 363 -3.19 15.20 -4.83
N GLU A 364 -2.47 15.04 -5.95
CA GLU A 364 -1.66 13.84 -6.19
C GLU A 364 -0.58 13.62 -5.13
N LYS A 365 0.18 14.66 -4.75
CA LYS A 365 1.27 14.53 -3.77
C LYS A 365 0.76 14.14 -2.38
N GLU A 366 -0.40 14.66 -2.00
CA GLU A 366 -1.01 14.43 -0.70
C GLU A 366 -1.80 13.11 -0.63
N HIS A 367 -2.39 12.66 -1.74
CA HIS A 367 -3.37 11.58 -1.74
C HIS A 367 -2.92 10.32 -2.50
N GLU A 368 -1.77 10.33 -3.19
CA GLU A 368 -1.23 9.12 -3.82
C GLU A 368 -0.80 8.07 -2.79
N THR A 369 -0.88 6.79 -3.16
CA THR A 369 -0.23 5.68 -2.43
C THR A 369 1.10 5.35 -3.06
N TYR A 370 2.16 5.26 -2.26
CA TYR A 370 3.50 4.90 -2.73
C TYR A 370 4.24 3.95 -1.79
N LEU A 371 5.19 3.21 -2.38
CA LEU A 371 6.13 2.30 -1.74
C LEU A 371 7.54 2.67 -2.24
N ASP A 372 8.45 3.02 -1.33
CA ASP A 372 9.85 3.27 -1.66
C ASP A 372 10.69 2.04 -1.29
N ILE A 373 11.16 1.36 -2.33
CA ILE A 373 11.73 0.01 -2.25
C ILE A 373 13.23 0.08 -2.53
N GLU A 374 14.02 -0.58 -1.69
CA GLU A 374 15.45 -0.73 -1.96
C GLU A 374 15.66 -1.80 -3.03
N PRO A 375 16.26 -1.48 -4.19
CA PRO A 375 16.22 -2.32 -5.38
C PRO A 375 16.97 -3.66 -5.23
N VAL A 376 18.02 -3.72 -4.42
CA VAL A 376 18.83 -4.94 -4.30
C VAL A 376 18.14 -5.97 -3.41
N THR A 377 17.62 -5.56 -2.26
CA THR A 377 16.98 -6.43 -1.27
C THR A 377 15.50 -6.65 -1.51
N GLY A 378 14.81 -5.68 -2.14
CA GLY A 378 13.36 -5.69 -2.31
C GLY A 378 12.58 -5.22 -1.07
N PHE A 379 13.25 -4.69 -0.04
CA PHE A 379 12.57 -4.21 1.17
C PHE A 379 11.91 -2.84 0.96
N THR A 380 10.67 -2.70 1.44
CA THR A 380 9.99 -1.39 1.51
C THR A 380 10.50 -0.63 2.73
N LEU A 381 11.28 0.42 2.52
CA LEU A 381 11.92 1.18 3.62
C LEU A 381 11.20 2.48 3.95
N ARG A 382 10.30 2.94 3.07
CA ARG A 382 9.35 4.01 3.34
C ARG A 382 8.09 3.77 2.54
N PHE A 383 6.92 4.00 3.11
CA PHE A 383 5.67 3.94 2.37
C PHE A 383 4.62 4.90 2.93
N ALA A 384 3.64 5.22 2.10
CA ALA A 384 2.39 5.85 2.50
C ALA A 384 1.26 5.15 1.76
N LYS A 385 0.44 4.40 2.50
CA LYS A 385 -0.78 3.78 2.02
C LYS A 385 -1.94 4.70 2.36
N ARG A 386 -2.52 5.31 1.34
CA ARG A 386 -3.58 6.31 1.47
C ARG A 386 -4.85 5.80 0.82
N LEU A 387 -5.92 5.72 1.62
CA LEU A 387 -7.21 5.22 1.16
C LEU A 387 -8.34 5.98 1.85
N GLN A 388 -9.47 6.04 1.18
CA GLN A 388 -10.69 6.67 1.67
C GLN A 388 -11.79 5.63 1.77
N VAL A 389 -12.48 5.64 2.91
CA VAL A 389 -13.65 4.82 3.17
C VAL A 389 -14.89 5.65 2.91
N ASN A 390 -15.76 5.12 2.06
CA ASN A 390 -16.99 5.76 1.65
C ASN A 390 -18.17 4.81 1.86
N LEU A 391 -19.38 5.35 2.00
CA LEU A 391 -20.63 4.59 1.97
C LEU A 391 -21.49 5.07 0.81
N LEU A 392 -22.07 4.12 0.06
CA LEU A 392 -23.08 4.43 -0.93
C LEU A 392 -24.43 4.71 -0.26
N VAL A 393 -24.93 5.93 -0.45
CA VAL A 393 -26.25 6.38 -0.03
C VAL A 393 -27.24 6.05 -1.15
N ARG A 394 -28.32 5.31 -0.83
CA ARG A 394 -29.41 5.03 -1.79
C ARG A 394 -30.71 5.70 -1.33
N PRO A 395 -31.51 6.24 -2.26
CA PRO A 395 -32.86 6.69 -1.94
C PRO A 395 -33.72 5.52 -1.47
N SER A 396 -34.59 5.77 -0.48
CA SER A 396 -35.62 4.81 -0.09
C SER A 396 -36.91 5.53 0.27
N SER A 397 -38.00 5.16 -0.39
CA SER A 397 -39.35 5.64 -0.04
C SER A 397 -39.89 5.00 1.25
N ARG A 398 -39.23 3.96 1.76
CA ARG A 398 -39.67 3.18 2.93
C ARG A 398 -38.93 3.53 4.21
N ILE A 399 -37.70 4.02 4.12
CA ILE A 399 -36.89 4.47 5.26
C ILE A 399 -36.97 5.99 5.36
N GLU A 400 -37.60 6.50 6.42
CA GLU A 400 -37.93 7.92 6.56
C GLU A 400 -36.73 8.87 6.40
N PRO A 401 -35.57 8.63 7.07
CA PRO A 401 -34.38 9.46 6.88
C PRO A 401 -33.81 9.48 5.45
N LEU A 402 -34.16 8.52 4.60
CA LEU A 402 -33.63 8.40 3.23
C LEU A 402 -34.64 8.87 2.16
N LYS A 403 -35.84 9.32 2.56
CA LYS A 403 -36.88 9.77 1.60
C LYS A 403 -36.50 11.03 0.84
N LYS A 404 -35.63 11.87 1.41
CA LYS A 404 -35.18 13.14 0.82
C LYS A 404 -33.99 12.98 -0.12
N VAL A 405 -33.32 11.82 -0.09
CA VAL A 405 -32.26 11.49 -1.02
C VAL A 405 -32.85 11.37 -2.42
N LYS A 406 -32.35 12.16 -3.37
CA LYS A 406 -32.91 12.24 -4.73
C LYS A 406 -32.34 11.18 -5.68
N LYS A 407 -31.04 10.91 -5.57
CA LYS A 407 -30.28 9.98 -6.41
C LYS A 407 -29.24 9.25 -5.56
N PRO A 408 -28.80 8.04 -5.95
CA PRO A 408 -27.71 7.38 -5.27
C PRO A 408 -26.39 8.15 -5.43
N TYR A 409 -25.57 8.17 -4.39
CA TYR A 409 -24.24 8.80 -4.42
C TYR A 409 -23.30 8.22 -3.37
N VAL A 410 -22.00 8.31 -3.63
CA VAL A 410 -20.94 7.83 -2.73
C VAL A 410 -20.57 8.94 -1.75
N PHE A 411 -20.82 8.73 -0.46
CA PHE A 411 -20.54 9.69 0.61
C PHE A 411 -19.19 9.34 1.28
N PRO A 412 -18.21 10.26 1.34
CA PRO A 412 -16.93 10.01 1.99
C PRO A 412 -17.05 10.11 3.52
N ILE A 413 -16.58 9.09 4.24
CA ILE A 413 -16.66 9.05 5.71
C ILE A 413 -15.35 9.58 6.31
N LEU A 414 -14.24 8.99 5.88
CA LEU A 414 -12.91 9.35 6.32
C LEU A 414 -11.89 8.89 5.29
N TRP A 415 -10.71 9.47 5.33
CA TRP A 415 -9.53 8.91 4.69
C TRP A 415 -8.42 8.69 5.71
N LEU A 416 -7.48 7.82 5.36
CA LEU A 416 -6.36 7.48 6.22
C LEU A 416 -5.04 7.50 5.47
N ASN A 417 -3.96 7.77 6.21
CA ASN A 417 -2.58 7.56 5.80
C ASN A 417 -1.95 6.55 6.75
N GLU A 418 -1.69 5.33 6.27
CA GLU A 418 -0.82 4.39 6.96
C GLU A 418 0.60 4.52 6.41
N SER A 419 1.53 4.97 7.24
CA SER A 419 2.89 5.27 6.80
C SER A 419 3.94 4.78 7.77
N ALA A 420 5.12 4.52 7.22
CA ALA A 420 6.32 4.23 7.99
C ALA A 420 7.55 4.70 7.23
N VAL A 421 8.60 5.02 7.99
CA VAL A 421 9.94 5.33 7.48
C VAL A 421 10.95 4.55 8.32
N ILE A 422 11.95 3.94 7.68
CA ILE A 422 13.05 3.27 8.37
C ILE A 422 13.67 4.16 9.47
N GLY A 423 13.80 3.63 10.69
CA GLY A 423 14.45 4.32 11.82
C GLY A 423 15.94 4.57 11.58
N ASP A 424 16.53 5.58 12.23
CA ASP A 424 17.92 5.99 11.97
C ASP A 424 18.95 4.89 12.26
N GLU A 425 18.82 4.23 13.41
CA GLU A 425 19.68 3.10 13.79
C GLU A 425 19.62 1.95 12.76
N LYS A 426 18.40 1.61 12.31
CA LYS A 426 18.19 0.57 11.30
C LYS A 426 18.72 1.00 9.93
N ALA A 427 18.57 2.27 9.57
CA ALA A 427 19.13 2.81 8.33
C ALA A 427 20.67 2.77 8.36
N GLU A 428 21.30 3.11 9.47
CA GLU A 428 22.75 3.00 9.64
C GLU A 428 23.23 1.55 9.56
N MET A 429 22.54 0.64 10.26
CA MET A 429 22.81 -0.80 10.18
C MET A 429 22.66 -1.34 8.75
N PHE A 430 21.62 -0.89 8.02
CA PHE A 430 21.40 -1.25 6.62
C PHE A 430 22.54 -0.76 5.73
N ARG A 431 22.95 0.51 5.87
CA ARG A 431 24.08 1.08 5.11
C ARG A 431 25.38 0.34 5.41
N ALA A 432 25.67 0.05 6.67
CA ALA A 432 26.92 -0.62 7.06
C ALA A 432 26.99 -2.09 6.59
N LYS A 433 25.88 -2.84 6.67
CA LYS A 433 25.87 -4.26 6.34
C LYS A 433 25.67 -4.54 4.85
N ILE A 434 24.84 -3.73 4.19
CA ILE A 434 24.34 -4.00 2.84
C ILE A 434 24.89 -2.95 1.87
N SER A 435 24.45 -1.69 1.95
CA SER A 435 24.79 -0.68 0.92
C SER A 435 26.29 -0.41 0.79
N GLY A 436 27.03 -0.33 1.90
CA GLY A 436 28.45 0.01 1.91
C GLY A 436 29.32 -1.03 1.23
N LYS A 437 29.02 -2.33 1.42
CA LYS A 437 29.76 -3.41 0.75
C LYS A 437 29.50 -3.41 -0.76
N LEU A 438 28.25 -3.15 -1.16
CA LEU A 438 27.85 -3.08 -2.57
C LEU A 438 28.49 -1.89 -3.28
N GLN A 439 28.42 -0.70 -2.66
CA GLN A 439 29.03 0.51 -3.21
C GLN A 439 30.55 0.41 -3.28
N MET A 440 31.22 -0.17 -2.28
CA MET A 440 32.67 -0.37 -2.30
C MET A 440 33.11 -1.28 -3.45
N LEU A 441 32.38 -2.38 -3.70
CA LEU A 441 32.65 -3.28 -4.83
C LEU A 441 32.47 -2.57 -6.17
N SER A 442 31.36 -1.84 -6.33
CA SER A 442 31.08 -1.08 -7.57
C SER A 442 32.10 0.03 -7.82
N MET A 443 32.48 0.78 -6.78
CA MET A 443 33.52 1.82 -6.86
C MET A 443 34.88 1.24 -7.22
N LEU A 444 35.26 0.10 -6.62
CA LEU A 444 36.50 -0.60 -6.94
C LEU A 444 36.50 -1.07 -8.40
N GLN A 445 35.39 -1.66 -8.87
CA GLN A 445 35.23 -2.08 -10.27
C GLN A 445 35.40 -0.89 -11.23
N MET A 446 34.67 0.21 -11.00
CA MET A 446 34.77 1.41 -11.83
C MET A 446 36.18 2.01 -11.82
N ALA A 447 36.82 2.08 -10.64
CA ALA A 447 38.17 2.60 -10.51
C ALA A 447 39.19 1.75 -11.29
N LEU A 448 39.08 0.42 -11.24
CA LEU A 448 39.95 -0.50 -11.99
C LEU A 448 39.74 -0.40 -13.51
N ILE A 449 38.49 -0.31 -13.96
CA ILE A 449 38.17 -0.19 -15.39
C ILE A 449 38.62 1.16 -15.93
N ILE A 450 38.24 2.26 -15.28
CA ILE A 450 38.58 3.62 -15.74
C ILE A 450 40.08 3.84 -15.61
N GLY A 451 40.66 3.57 -14.44
CA GLY A 451 42.09 3.74 -14.19
C GLY A 451 42.94 2.87 -15.10
N GLY A 452 42.57 1.59 -15.26
CA GLY A 452 43.24 0.66 -16.18
C GLY A 452 43.16 1.11 -17.63
N SER A 453 41.99 1.55 -18.10
CA SER A 453 41.80 2.04 -19.48
C SER A 453 42.59 3.32 -19.75
N VAL A 454 42.61 4.27 -18.81
CA VAL A 454 43.38 5.51 -18.93
C VAL A 454 44.88 5.21 -18.99
N LEU A 455 45.38 4.34 -18.10
CA LEU A 455 46.78 3.91 -18.12
C LEU A 455 47.13 3.21 -19.43
N PHE A 456 46.29 2.27 -19.88
CA PHE A 456 46.48 1.56 -21.15
C PHE A 456 46.63 2.54 -22.32
N LEU A 457 45.66 3.46 -22.49
CA LEU A 457 45.66 4.43 -23.58
C LEU A 457 46.83 5.42 -23.50
N ALA A 458 47.14 5.92 -22.30
CA ALA A 458 48.23 6.89 -22.12
C ALA A 458 49.61 6.29 -22.44
N PHE A 459 49.89 5.08 -21.94
CA PHE A 459 51.16 4.40 -22.17
C PHE A 459 51.29 3.87 -23.61
N LEU A 460 50.19 3.37 -24.19
CA LEU A 460 50.17 2.92 -25.58
C LEU A 460 50.33 4.09 -26.56
N GLY A 461 49.62 5.21 -26.33
CA GLY A 461 49.78 6.43 -27.11
C GLY A 461 51.20 6.99 -27.02
N SER A 462 51.77 7.04 -25.82
CA SER A 462 53.16 7.47 -25.60
C SER A 462 54.18 6.56 -26.29
N TYR A 463 53.94 5.25 -26.31
CA TYR A 463 54.76 4.28 -27.04
C TYR A 463 54.74 4.57 -28.55
N PHE A 464 53.57 4.77 -29.16
CA PHE A 464 53.45 5.08 -30.58
C PHE A 464 54.10 6.43 -30.95
N ILE A 465 53.93 7.47 -30.13
CA ILE A 465 54.58 8.78 -30.34
C ILE A 465 56.10 8.65 -30.25
N CYS A 466 56.63 7.94 -29.25
CA CYS A 466 58.07 7.71 -29.09
C CYS A 466 58.67 6.90 -30.24
N ARG A 467 57.91 5.95 -30.81
CA ARG A 467 58.36 5.14 -31.94
C ARG A 467 58.32 5.94 -33.25
N SER A 468 57.28 6.74 -33.46
CA SER A 468 57.15 7.66 -34.60
C SER A 468 58.31 8.67 -34.67
N LYS A 469 58.69 9.27 -33.53
CA LYS A 469 59.84 10.19 -33.45
C LYS A 469 61.22 9.54 -33.68
N LYS A 470 61.31 8.20 -33.69
CA LYS A 470 62.55 7.46 -34.00
C LYS A 470 62.65 7.03 -35.48
N LEU A 471 61.54 7.13 -36.21
CA LEU A 471 61.44 6.78 -37.65
C LEU A 471 61.56 8.00 -38.57
N LYS A 472 61.56 9.21 -37.99
CA LYS A 472 62.07 10.45 -38.57
C LYS A 472 63.49 10.66 -38.07
#